data_AF-A0A919Q0L8-F1
#
_entry.id   AF-A0A919Q0L8-F1
#
_cell.length_a   1.000
_cell.length_b   1.000
_cell.length_c   1.000
_cell.angle_alpha   90.00
_cell.angle_beta   90.00
_cell.angle_gamma   90.00
#
_symmetry.space_group_name_H-M   'P 1'
#
loop_
_entity.id
_entity.type
_entity.pdbx_description
1 polymer ?
#
loop_
_entity_poly.entity_id
_entity_poly.type
_entity_poly.pdbx_seq_one_letter_code
_entity_poly.pdbx_strand_id
1 'polypeptide(L)' 'MEPFSMTLGTQVKAFHLEDNDATVVITTTDTAHPERPAHVGYESCENESESQAVVQKFVFDLQRQGWEMSE' A
#
# COMPACT_ATOMS: atom_id res chain seq x y z
N MET A 1 -8.64 7.12 5.88
CA MET A 1 -7.84 7.72 4.76
C MET A 1 -8.41 7.25 3.43
N GLU A 2 -8.44 8.07 2.35
CA GLU A 2 -8.87 7.56 1.04
C GLU A 2 -7.84 6.55 0.49
N PRO A 3 -8.28 5.44 -0.14
CA PRO A 3 -7.38 4.50 -0.78
C PRO A 3 -6.52 5.18 -1.85
N PHE A 4 -5.26 4.77 -1.93
CA PHE A 4 -4.34 5.29 -2.95
C PHE A 4 -3.46 4.17 -3.49
N SER A 5 -2.75 4.45 -4.58
CA SER A 5 -1.82 3.47 -5.14
C SER A 5 -0.50 4.10 -5.55
N MET A 6 0.53 3.25 -5.63
CA MET A 6 1.86 3.61 -6.10
C MET A 6 2.31 2.64 -7.19
N THR A 7 3.14 3.13 -8.11
CA THR A 7 3.65 2.36 -9.25
C THR A 7 5.17 2.34 -9.29
N LEU A 8 5.73 1.23 -9.77
CA LEU A 8 7.14 1.10 -10.15
C LEU A 8 7.26 0.10 -11.31
N GLY A 9 7.58 0.60 -12.50
CA GLY A 9 7.60 -0.22 -13.71
C GLY A 9 6.22 -0.83 -13.98
N THR A 10 6.12 -2.16 -13.93
CA THR A 10 4.86 -2.89 -14.14
C THR A 10 4.14 -3.22 -12.82
N GLN A 11 4.75 -2.94 -11.67
CA GLN A 11 4.16 -3.24 -10.37
C GLN A 11 3.27 -2.10 -9.89
N VAL A 12 2.12 -2.46 -9.31
CA VAL A 12 1.19 -1.53 -8.66
C VAL A 12 1.01 -1.98 -7.22
N LYS A 13 1.11 -1.06 -6.26
CA LYS A 13 0.79 -1.26 -4.85
C LYS A 13 -0.40 -0.39 -4.49
N ALA A 14 -1.53 -0.99 -4.15
CA ALA A 14 -2.69 -0.29 -3.60
C ALA A 14 -2.67 -0.38 -2.07
N PHE A 15 -3.00 0.73 -1.42
CA PHE A 15 -3.08 0.90 0.02
C PHE A 15 -4.50 1.28 0.41
N HIS A 16 -5.05 0.57 1.38
CA HIS A 16 -6.32 0.94 2.00
C HIS A 16 -6.30 0.60 3.50
N LEU A 17 -7.13 1.30 4.25
CA LEU A 17 -7.28 1.09 5.69
C LEU A 17 -8.59 0.33 5.96
N GLU A 18 -8.54 -0.63 6.87
CA GLU A 18 -9.68 -1.42 7.36
C GLU A 18 -9.73 -1.38 8.91
N ASP A 19 -10.76 -1.99 9.50
CA ASP A 19 -10.93 -2.14 10.95
C ASP A 19 -10.85 -0.82 11.74
N ASN A 20 -11.77 0.11 11.43
CA ASN A 20 -11.76 1.48 12.01
C ASN A 20 -10.42 2.18 11.81
N ASP A 21 -9.88 2.08 10.59
CA ASP A 21 -8.59 2.61 10.20
C ASP A 21 -7.40 2.07 11.02
N ALA A 22 -7.52 0.94 11.72
CA ALA A 22 -6.41 0.35 12.48
C ALA A 22 -5.62 -0.72 11.71
N THR A 23 -6.14 -1.24 10.60
CA THR A 23 -5.44 -2.24 9.78
C THR A 23 -5.01 -1.64 8.44
N VAL A 24 -3.73 -1.70 8.11
CA VAL A 24 -3.21 -1.33 6.78
C VAL A 24 -3.22 -2.55 5.89
N VAL A 25 -3.89 -2.45 4.75
CA VAL A 25 -3.91 -3.50 3.73
C VAL A 25 -3.13 -3.03 2.51
N ILE A 26 -2.21 -3.88 2.05
CA ILE A 26 -1.31 -3.58 0.93
C ILE A 26 -1.50 -4.66 -0.13
N THR A 27 -2.04 -4.29 -1.28
CA THR A 27 -2.22 -5.20 -2.42
C THR A 27 -1.19 -4.89 -3.50
N THR A 28 -0.36 -5.87 -3.86
CA THR A 28 0.64 -5.75 -4.93
C THR A 28 0.23 -6.58 -6.14
N THR A 29 0.17 -5.96 -7.31
CA THR A 29 -0.08 -6.62 -8.60
C THR A 29 1.05 -6.33 -9.58
N ASP A 30 1.24 -7.24 -10.55
CA ASP A 30 2.16 -7.04 -11.67
C ASP A 30 1.35 -7.00 -12.97
N THR A 31 1.26 -5.81 -13.56
CA THR A 31 0.48 -5.57 -14.79
C THR A 31 1.04 -6.28 -16.01
N ALA A 32 2.30 -6.72 -16.00
CA ALA A 32 2.85 -7.55 -17.06
C ALA A 32 2.37 -9.01 -17.00
N HIS A 33 1.81 -9.42 -15.86
CA HIS A 33 1.35 -10.78 -15.58
C HIS A 33 -0.02 -10.78 -14.90
N PRO A 34 -1.07 -10.29 -15.57
CA PRO A 34 -2.41 -10.15 -14.98
C PRO A 34 -3.04 -11.49 -14.56
N GLU A 35 -2.52 -12.61 -15.08
CA GLU A 35 -2.92 -13.96 -14.68
C GLU A 35 -2.41 -14.36 -13.28
N ARG A 36 -1.37 -13.69 -12.77
CA ARG A 36 -0.81 -13.99 -11.45
C ARG A 36 -1.71 -13.36 -10.37
N PRO A 37 -2.00 -14.11 -9.29
CA PRO A 37 -2.77 -13.56 -8.20
C PRO A 37 -2.03 -12.39 -7.55
N ALA A 38 -2.79 -11.39 -7.09
CA ALA A 38 -2.25 -10.30 -6.31
C ALA A 38 -1.65 -10.81 -5.00
N HIS A 39 -0.56 -10.20 -4.56
CA HIS A 39 0.00 -10.43 -3.24
C HIS A 39 -0.63 -9.44 -2.25
N VAL A 40 -1.27 -9.95 -1.20
CA VAL A 40 -1.90 -9.11 -0.17
C VAL A 40 -1.12 -9.24 1.14
N GLY A 41 -0.76 -8.09 1.72
CA GLY A 41 -0.17 -7.99 3.05
C GLY A 41 -1.09 -7.19 3.98
N TYR A 42 -1.04 -7.52 5.27
CA TYR A 42 -1.82 -6.88 6.32
C TYR A 42 -0.88 -6.45 7.45
N GLU A 43 -1.04 -5.23 7.94
CA GLU A 43 -0.37 -4.72 9.13
C GLU A 43 -1.43 -4.20 10.10
N SER A 44 -1.66 -4.93 11.19
CA SER A 44 -2.60 -4.52 12.24
C SER A 44 -1.90 -3.59 13.23
N CYS A 45 -2.51 -2.43 13.48
CA CYS A 45 -2.06 -1.43 14.42
C CYS A 45 -3.02 -1.35 15.61
N GLU A 46 -2.60 -0.74 16.71
CA GLU A 46 -3.40 -0.56 17.92
C GLU A 46 -4.51 0.49 17.73
N ASN A 47 -4.30 1.46 16.84
CA ASN A 47 -5.22 2.57 16.59
C ASN A 47 -4.96 3.27 15.25
N GLU A 48 -5.87 4.18 14.88
CA GLU A 48 -5.78 5.00 13.67
C GLU A 48 -4.50 5.86 13.59
N SER A 49 -4.03 6.41 14.71
CA SER A 49 -2.82 7.25 14.68
C SER A 49 -1.57 6.44 14.34
N GLU A 50 -1.50 5.20 14.80
CA GLU A 50 -0.39 4.31 14.50
C GLU A 50 -0.43 3.85 13.04
N SER A 51 -1.61 3.44 12.55
CA SER A 51 -1.76 3.02 11.14
C SER A 51 -1.39 4.14 10.16
N GLN A 52 -1.74 5.39 10.47
CA GLN A 52 -1.34 6.54 9.66
C GLN A 52 0.18 6.73 9.66
N ALA A 53 0.84 6.59 10.81
CA ALA A 53 2.31 6.69 10.90
C ALA A 53 3.00 5.55 10.12
N VAL A 54 2.46 4.34 10.20
CA VAL A 54 2.93 3.17 9.45
C VAL A 54 2.79 3.39 7.94
N VAL A 55 1.63 3.86 7.47
CA VAL A 55 1.39 4.19 6.06
C VAL A 55 2.37 5.26 5.58
N GLN A 56 2.54 6.35 6.33
CA GLN A 56 3.48 7.41 5.96
C GLN A 56 4.91 6.91 5.83
N LYS A 57 5.34 6.06 6.77
CA LYS A 57 6.67 5.44 6.74
C LYS A 57 6.84 4.50 5.54
N PHE A 58 5.82 3.71 5.21
CA PHE A 58 5.83 2.89 3.99
C PHE A 58 5.94 3.72 2.72
N VAL A 59 5.12 4.76 2.58
CA VAL A 59 5.16 5.66 1.41
C VAL A 59 6.54 6.31 1.27
N PHE A 60 7.10 6.82 2.37
CA PHE A 60 8.43 7.41 2.37
C PHE A 60 9.51 6.41 1.92
N ASP A 61 9.50 5.19 2.45
CA ASP A 61 10.45 4.15 2.08
C ASP A 61 10.32 3.75 0.60
N LEU A 62 9.10 3.69 0.07
CA LEU A 62 8.80 3.34 -1.33
C LEU A 62 9.22 4.46 -2.29
N GLN A 63 8.96 5.72 -1.95
CA GLN A 63 9.43 6.86 -2.74
C GLN A 63 10.96 6.87 -2.86
N ARG A 64 11.68 6.54 -1.78
CA ARG A 64 13.15 6.38 -1.81
C ARG A 64 13.62 5.23 -2.70
N GLN A 65 12.78 4.23 -2.92
CA GLN A 65 13.02 3.11 -3.84
C GLN A 65 12.58 3.42 -5.28
N GLY A 66 12.06 4.62 -5.55
CA GLY A 66 11.62 5.06 -6.87
C GLY A 66 10.16 4.76 -7.20
N TRP A 67 9.34 4.38 -6.21
CA TRP A 67 7.90 4.26 -6.42
C TRP A 67 7.26 5.65 -6.48
N GLU A 68 6.30 5.80 -7.37
CA GLU A 68 5.59 7.06 -7.59
C GLU A 68 4.13 6.91 -7.21
N MET A 69 3.52 7.96 -6.65
CA MET A 69 2.07 7.96 -6.42
C MET A 69 1.37 7.95 -7.78
N SER A 70 0.44 7.03 -7.97
CA SER A 70 -0.41 7.04 -9.15
C SER A 70 -1.48 8.12 -8.99
N GLU A 71 -1.59 8.99 -10.01
CA GLU A 71 -2.64 10.02 -10.10
C GLU A 71 -4.04 9.43 -10.22
#